data_AF-A0A7V8WGC5-F1
#
_entry.id   AF-A0A7V8WGC5-F1
#
_cell.length_a   1.000
_cell.length_b   1.000
_cell.length_c   1.000
_cell.angle_alpha   90.00
_cell.angle_beta   90.00
_cell.angle_gamma   90.00
#
_symmetry.space_group_name_H-M   'P 1'
#
loop_
_entity.id
_entity.type
_entity.pdbx_description
1 polymer ?
#
loop_
_entity_poly.entity_id
_entity_poly.type
_entity_poly.pdbx_seq_one_letter_code
_entity_poly.pdbx_strand_id
1 'polypeptide(L)'
;MERLPRRESIAVAGWLVLGVALWNGVYDMIVGQGLREYLFRSALHDAGRAPRVSVSAVVDPYITDAVLTSTFWASLVVLAGLVTIKCMRPRRTDGNA
;
A
#
# COMPACT_ATOMS: atom_id res chain seq x y z
N MET A 1 -12.70 -21.35 17.47
CA MET A 1 -12.74 -20.08 16.71
C MET A 1 -13.82 -19.21 17.32
N GLU A 2 -13.46 -18.38 18.29
CA GLU A 2 -14.38 -17.46 18.96
C GLU A 2 -14.91 -16.47 17.90
N ARG A 3 -16.23 -16.47 17.66
CA ARG A 3 -16.83 -15.58 16.66
C ARG A 3 -16.70 -14.15 17.19
N LEU A 4 -15.80 -13.36 16.61
CA LEU A 4 -15.70 -11.93 16.88
C LEU A 4 -17.09 -11.30 16.67
N PRO A 5 -17.54 -10.41 17.57
CA PRO A 5 -18.81 -9.72 17.41
C PRO A 5 -18.85 -9.04 16.03
N ARG A 6 -20.00 -9.14 15.35
CA ARG A 6 -20.17 -8.74 13.93
C ARG A 6 -19.62 -7.34 13.62
N ARG A 7 -19.68 -6.43 14.60
CA ARG A 7 -19.15 -5.07 14.54
C ARG A 7 -17.62 -4.99 14.49
N GLU A 8 -16.91 -5.78 15.29
CA GLU A 8 -15.44 -5.84 15.25
C GLU A 8 -14.96 -6.41 13.91
N SER A 9 -15.63 -7.45 13.39
CA SER A 9 -15.28 -8.03 12.08
C SER A 9 -15.45 -7.02 10.94
N ILE A 10 -16.51 -6.19 10.96
CA ILE A 10 -16.72 -5.14 9.96
C ILE A 10 -15.66 -4.03 10.08
N ALA A 11 -15.30 -3.63 11.30
CA ALA A 11 -14.25 -2.64 11.52
C ALA A 11 -12.89 -3.13 11.02
N VAL A 12 -12.51 -4.38 11.33
CA VAL A 12 -11.28 -5.00 10.82
C VAL A 12 -11.30 -5.08 9.30
N ALA A 13 -12.42 -5.54 8.71
CA ALA A 13 -12.57 -5.62 7.26
C ALA A 13 -12.45 -4.23 6.61
N GLY A 14 -13.03 -3.18 7.20
CA GLY A 14 -12.90 -1.81 6.72
C GLY A 14 -11.46 -1.30 6.71
N TRP A 15 -10.70 -1.56 7.78
CA TRP A 15 -9.28 -1.21 7.86
C TRP A 15 -8.42 -2.00 6.87
N LEU A 16 -8.73 -3.28 6.64
CA LEU A 16 -8.07 -4.07 5.60
C LEU A 16 -8.34 -3.51 4.21
N VAL A 17 -9.59 -3.18 3.91
CA VAL A 17 -9.97 -2.56 2.62
C VAL A 17 -9.25 -1.23 2.44
N LEU A 18 -9.19 -0.38 3.46
CA LEU A 18 -8.43 0.88 3.42
C LEU A 18 -6.93 0.65 3.21
N GLY A 19 -6.34 -0.34 3.88
CA GLY A 19 -4.94 -0.71 3.69
C GLY A 19 -4.64 -1.17 2.26
N VAL A 20 -5.52 -1.98 1.67
CA VAL A 20 -5.41 -2.45 0.27
C VAL A 20 -5.61 -1.30 -0.71
N ALA A 21 -6.57 -0.41 -0.46
CA ALA A 21 -6.80 0.76 -1.31
C ALA A 21 -5.60 1.72 -1.29
N LEU A 22 -5.03 1.97 -0.10
CA LEU A 22 -3.81 2.78 0.04
C LEU A 22 -2.62 2.12 -0.67
N TRP A 23 -2.45 0.81 -0.50
CA TRP A 23 -1.39 0.05 -1.16
C TRP A 23 -1.46 0.20 -2.68
N ASN A 24 -2.65 0.05 -3.27
CA ASN A 24 -2.85 0.25 -4.71
C ASN A 24 -2.56 1.69 -5.13
N GLY A 25 -3.05 2.68 -4.38
CA GLY A 25 -2.83 4.09 -4.72
C GLY A 25 -1.35 4.50 -4.70
N VAL A 26 -0.59 4.05 -3.71
CA VAL A 26 0.85 4.31 -3.62
C VAL A 26 1.62 3.57 -4.72
N TYR A 27 1.24 2.32 -5.01
CA TYR A 27 1.84 1.54 -6.09
C TYR A 27 1.65 2.21 -7.45
N ASP A 28 0.41 2.56 -7.80
CA ASP A 28 0.07 3.21 -9.08
C ASP A 28 0.78 4.56 -9.23
N MET A 29 0.90 5.33 -8.15
CA MET A 29 1.58 6.63 -8.18
C MET A 29 3.07 6.48 -8.52
N ILE A 30 3.77 5.52 -7.89
CA ILE A 30 5.22 5.30 -8.11
C ILE A 30 5.47 4.66 -9.48
N VAL A 31 4.68 3.67 -9.87
CA VAL A 31 4.79 3.03 -11.19
C VAL A 31 4.47 4.03 -12.31
N GLY A 32 3.47 4.89 -12.12
CA GLY A 32 3.13 5.95 -13.07
C GLY A 32 4.26 6.96 -13.30
N GLN A 33 5.05 7.27 -12.26
CA GLN A 33 6.25 8.09 -12.41
C GLN A 33 7.34 7.38 -13.23
N GLY A 34 7.62 6.11 -12.93
CA GLY A 34 8.60 5.31 -13.69
C GLY A 34 8.21 5.14 -15.16
N LEU A 35 6.91 4.96 -15.45
CA LEU A 35 6.41 4.83 -16.82
C LEU A 35 6.55 6.14 -17.61
N ARG A 36 6.28 7.29 -16.98
CA ARG A 36 6.49 8.61 -17.59
C ARG A 36 7.95 8.85 -17.94
N GLU A 37 8.87 8.50 -17.04
CA GLU A 37 10.31 8.64 -17.26
C GLU A 37 10.78 7.75 -18.42
N TYR A 38 10.29 6.50 -18.48
CA TYR A 38 10.55 5.61 -19.60
C TYR A 38 10.07 6.21 -20.94
N LEU A 39 8.82 6.70 -20.99
CA LEU A 39 8.26 7.30 -22.20
C LEU A 39 9.07 8.52 -22.66
N PHE A 40 9.53 9.34 -21.72
CA PHE A 40 10.37 10.50 -22.03
C PHE A 40 11.73 10.09 -22.61
N ARG A 41 12.39 9.09 -22.03
CA ARG A 41 13.66 8.55 -22.53
C ARG A 41 13.52 7.86 -23.88
N SER A 42 12.40 7.15 -24.10
CA SER A 42 12.09 6.54 -25.40
C SER A 42 11.92 7.61 -26.48
N ALA A 43 11.19 8.70 -26.18
CA ALA A 43 11.03 9.82 -27.12
C ALA A 43 12.37 10.51 -27.44
N LEU A 44 13.28 10.63 -26.47
CA LEU A 44 14.64 11.15 -26.69
C LEU A 44 15.47 10.21 -27.56
N HIS A 45 15.32 8.90 -27.41
CA HIS A 45 15.97 7.90 -28.27
C HIS A 45 15.46 7.99 -29.71
N ASP A 46 14.14 8.07 -29.90
CA ASP A 46 13.51 8.19 -31.22
C ASP A 46 13.91 9.51 -31.92
N ALA A 47 14.19 10.56 -31.16
CA ALA A 47 14.76 11.81 -31.67
C ALA A 47 16.27 11.75 -31.98
N GLY A 48 16.91 10.58 -31.83
CA GLY A 48 18.34 10.36 -32.04
C GLY A 48 19.25 10.96 -30.96
N ARG A 49 18.69 11.39 -29.81
CA ARG A 49 19.41 12.12 -28.75
C ARG A 49 19.75 11.28 -27.52
N ALA A 50 19.38 10.01 -27.47
CA ALA A 50 19.71 9.12 -26.36
C ALA A 50 19.97 7.67 -26.82
N PRO A 51 20.72 6.85 -26.06
CA PRO A 51 20.85 5.42 -26.31
C PRO A 51 19.52 4.67 -26.11
N ARG A 52 19.39 3.49 -26.74
CA ARG A 52 18.19 2.64 -26.63
C ARG A 52 18.09 2.08 -25.21
N VAL A 53 17.02 2.38 -24.49
CA VAL A 53 16.82 1.96 -23.09
C VAL A 53 15.73 0.90 -23.03
N SER A 54 15.98 -0.24 -22.38
CA SER A 54 14.95 -1.27 -22.17
C SER A 54 13.99 -0.85 -21.06
N VAL A 55 12.70 -1.16 -21.25
CA VAL A 55 11.63 -0.89 -20.26
C VAL A 55 11.99 -1.49 -18.90
N SER A 56 12.46 -2.73 -18.87
CA SER A 56 12.81 -3.45 -17.65
C SER A 56 13.94 -2.77 -16.88
N ALA A 57 14.99 -2.30 -17.56
CA ALA A 57 16.12 -1.66 -16.90
C ALA A 57 15.76 -0.34 -16.20
N VAL A 58 14.69 0.34 -16.64
CA VAL A 58 14.23 1.58 -16.02
C VAL A 58 13.14 1.31 -15.01
N VAL A 59 12.18 0.43 -15.30
CA VAL A 59 10.95 0.28 -14.51
C VAL A 59 11.11 -0.68 -13.32
N ASP A 60 11.96 -1.71 -13.41
CA ASP A 60 12.17 -2.70 -12.34
C ASP A 60 12.62 -2.11 -10.98
N PRO A 61 13.55 -1.13 -10.92
CA PRO A 61 13.88 -0.50 -9.65
C PRO A 61 12.69 0.29 -9.05
N TYR A 62 11.88 0.95 -9.88
CA TYR A 62 10.67 1.64 -9.39
C TYR A 62 9.61 0.67 -8.89
N ILE A 63 9.46 -0.50 -9.50
CA ILE A 63 8.54 -1.54 -9.00
C ILE A 63 8.99 -2.01 -7.62
N THR A 64 10.29 -2.22 -7.42
CA THR A 64 10.85 -2.70 -6.14
C THR A 64 10.62 -1.66 -5.03
N ASP A 65 10.90 -0.39 -5.31
CA ASP A 65 10.64 0.71 -4.37
C ASP A 65 9.15 0.95 -4.13
N ALA A 66 8.32 0.79 -5.16
CA ALA A 66 6.87 0.88 -5.04
C ALA A 66 6.32 -0.19 -4.11
N VAL A 67 6.76 -1.44 -4.27
CA VAL A 67 6.33 -2.56 -3.42
C VAL A 67 6.77 -2.35 -1.98
N LEU A 68 8.03 -1.96 -1.74
CA LEU A 68 8.55 -1.68 -0.40
C LEU A 68 7.78 -0.55 0.29
N THR A 69 7.66 0.59 -0.39
CA THR A 69 7.00 1.78 0.16
C THR A 69 5.52 1.51 0.40
N SER A 70 4.82 0.88 -0.55
CA SER A 70 3.40 0.56 -0.42
C SER A 70 3.16 -0.43 0.71
N THR A 71 4.01 -1.46 0.85
CA THR A 71 3.89 -2.46 1.92
C THR A 71 4.15 -1.84 3.29
N PHE A 72 5.13 -0.93 3.39
CA PHE A 72 5.40 -0.20 4.62
C PHE A 72 4.18 0.61 5.07
N TRP A 73 3.63 1.46 4.19
CA TRP A 73 2.46 2.28 4.51
C TRP A 73 1.19 1.46 4.76
N ALA A 74 0.95 0.42 3.97
CA ALA A 74 -0.18 -0.48 4.17
C ALA A 74 -0.10 -1.18 5.54
N SER A 75 1.10 -1.66 5.92
CA SER A 75 1.30 -2.31 7.21
C SER A 75 1.06 -1.34 8.36
N LEU A 76 1.53 -0.09 8.25
CA LEU A 76 1.33 0.96 9.24
C LEU A 76 -0.16 1.26 9.46
N VAL A 77 -0.93 1.41 8.37
CA VAL A 77 -2.37 1.70 8.43
C VAL A 77 -3.16 0.52 9.02
N VAL A 78 -2.83 -0.71 8.63
CA VAL A 78 -3.47 -1.90 9.19
C VAL A 78 -3.15 -2.02 10.69
N LEU A 79 -1.90 -1.79 11.10
CA LEU A 79 -1.50 -1.80 12.51
C LEU A 79 -2.23 -0.73 13.30
N ALA A 80 -2.32 0.49 12.78
CA ALA A 80 -3.06 1.58 13.41
C ALA A 80 -4.54 1.19 13.60
N GLY A 81 -5.20 0.62 12.59
CA GLY A 81 -6.58 0.15 12.67
C GLY A 81 -6.78 -0.93 13.73
N LEU A 82 -5.87 -1.91 13.80
CA LEU A 82 -5.91 -2.96 14.83
C LEU A 82 -5.70 -2.41 16.23
N VAL A 83 -4.78 -1.45 16.40
CA VAL A 83 -4.54 -0.76 17.68
C VAL A 83 -5.78 0.03 18.09
N THR A 84 -6.43 0.76 17.17
CA THR A 84 -7.66 1.50 17.44
C THR A 84 -8.78 0.57 17.92
N ILE A 85 -8.99 -0.57 17.25
CA ILE A 85 -10.01 -1.55 17.66
C ILE A 85 -9.67 -2.13 19.03
N LYS A 86 -8.39 -2.44 19.29
CA LYS A 86 -7.94 -2.95 20.58
C LYS A 86 -8.12 -1.93 21.72
N CYS A 87 -7.91 -0.64 21.46
CA CYS A 87 -8.14 0.44 22.42
C CYS A 87 -9.64 0.71 22.66
N MET A 88 -10.48 0.57 21.64
CA MET A 88 -11.92 0.76 21.74
C MET A 88 -12.65 -0.44 22.34
N ARG A 89 -12.02 -1.62 22.41
CA ARG A 89 -12.57 -2.78 23.11
C ARG A 89 -12.74 -2.41 24.58
N PRO A 90 -13.97 -2.35 25.10
CA PRO A 90 -14.19 -2.00 26.50
C PRO A 90 -13.38 -2.96 27.37
N ARG A 91 -12.58 -2.43 28.31
CA ARG A 91 -12.13 -3.24 29.44
C ARG A 91 -13.41 -3.78 30.06
N ARG A 92 -13.67 -5.08 29.88
CA ARG A 92 -14.66 -5.79 30.66
C ARG A 92 -14.22 -5.55 32.10
N THR A 93 -14.94 -4.66 32.79
CA THR A 93 -14.77 -4.44 34.21
C THR A 93 -15.13 -5.79 34.83
N ASP A 94 -14.12 -6.55 35.21
CA ASP A 94 -14.29 -7.73 36.05
C ASP A 94 -14.68 -7.20 37.44
N GLY A 95 -15.94 -6.78 37.55
CA GLY A 95 -16.60 -6.51 38.79
C GLY A 95 -17.07 -7.83 39.37
N ASN A 96 -16.19 -8.51 40.11
CA ASN A 96 -16.65 -9.46 41.12
C ASN A 96 -16.78 -8.68 42.42
N ALA A 97 -18.05 -8.53 42.81
CA ALA A 97 -18.52 -8.14 44.12
C ALA A 97 -18.13 -9.16 45.20
#